data_AF-A0A061M5G0-F1
#
_entry.id   AF-A0A061M5G0-F1
#
_cell.length_a   1.000
_cell.length_b   1.000
_cell.length_c   1.000
_cell.angle_alpha   90.00
_cell.angle_beta   90.00
_cell.angle_gamma   90.00
#
_symmetry.space_group_name_H-M   'P 1'
#
loop_
_entity.id
_entity.type
_entity.pdbx_description
1 polymer ?
#
loop_
_entity_poly.entity_id
_entity_poly.type
_entity_poly.pdbx_seq_one_letter_code
_entity_poly.pdbx_strand_id
1 'polypeptide(L)'
;MSDVTLEKIESGEATATEARGVISEFLKEGSERSLERIYATLGAWLWNSLESRRRDAELREWFDILRRVSASLAPKNAAYAERFRAFYDLLQMSINTAKVARPSEVMHRQHVVEILQLLRDAPSRQLEKAAIAKKLDLKDANLSRILRLMTNARFVERTTSGKFAHFALTRDGLIALEKHERPGAGSADRLAKLMDKKLRLKTRPALTAEEHVVLRTLFDVPLPSSTHVTSHAAGLLVRDPLGVRQVMEDYLLQLHSPGPTAPGYMKARTKSSYHGSSVTIVQVKKDEGHGASTSIGAVSSPKPASFPAGMLHLAAGEDPEHVE
;
A
#
# COMPACT_ATOMS: atom_id res chain seq x y z
N MET A 1 29.81 11.83 17.28
CA MET A 1 28.40 12.20 17.05
C MET A 1 27.56 11.51 18.09
N SER A 2 26.65 12.23 18.74
CA SER A 2 25.99 11.78 19.96
C SER A 2 24.96 10.69 19.67
N ASP A 3 25.05 9.59 20.40
CA ASP A 3 24.09 8.47 20.44
C ASP A 3 22.62 8.94 20.50
N VAL A 4 22.39 10.06 21.21
CA VAL A 4 21.12 10.79 21.30
C VAL A 4 20.46 11.07 19.94
N THR A 5 21.24 11.32 18.88
CA THR A 5 20.66 11.59 17.54
C THR A 5 20.16 10.33 16.85
N LEU A 6 20.83 9.18 17.06
CA LEU A 6 20.35 7.90 16.57
C LEU A 6 19.13 7.43 17.37
N GLU A 7 19.10 7.67 18.68
CA GLU A 7 17.93 7.37 19.52
C GLU A 7 16.69 8.12 19.05
N LYS A 8 16.82 9.40 18.66
CA LYS A 8 15.72 10.19 18.07
C LYS A 8 15.24 9.64 16.73
N ILE A 9 16.15 9.09 15.93
CA ILE A 9 15.80 8.41 14.68
C ILE A 9 15.03 7.13 15.00
N GLU A 10 15.51 6.31 15.93
CA GLU A 10 14.88 5.06 16.34
C GLU A 10 13.46 5.27 16.89
N SER A 11 13.27 6.28 17.75
CA SER A 11 11.97 6.63 18.32
C SER A 11 11.02 7.28 17.30
N GLY A 12 11.54 7.75 16.16
CA GLY A 12 10.77 8.47 15.15
C GLY A 12 10.48 9.93 15.52
N GLU A 13 11.18 10.48 16.50
CA GLU A 13 11.13 11.91 16.85
C GLU A 13 11.91 12.78 15.85
N ALA A 14 12.95 12.22 15.23
CA ALA A 14 13.73 12.91 14.21
C ALA A 14 12.94 12.97 12.89
N THR A 15 13.00 14.14 12.24
CA THR A 15 12.46 14.30 10.88
C THR A 15 13.36 13.63 9.84
N ALA A 16 12.80 13.27 8.69
CA ALA A 16 13.57 12.73 7.56
C ALA A 16 14.75 13.64 7.14
N THR A 17 14.57 14.97 7.23
CA THR A 17 15.62 15.93 6.88
C THR A 17 16.78 15.90 7.88
N GLU A 18 16.50 15.85 9.18
CA GLU A 18 17.52 15.72 10.23
C GLU A 18 18.25 14.37 10.13
N ALA A 19 17.50 13.28 9.95
CA ALA A 19 18.04 11.94 9.82
C ALA A 19 19.00 11.83 8.62
N ARG A 20 18.70 12.49 7.49
CA ARG A 20 19.56 12.48 6.31
C ARG A 20 20.96 13.02 6.60
N GLY A 21 21.07 14.09 7.40
CA GLY A 21 22.35 14.66 7.81
C GLY A 21 23.17 13.65 8.60
N VAL A 22 22.58 13.11 9.66
CA VAL A 22 23.22 12.12 10.56
C VAL A 22 23.64 10.87 9.77
N ILE A 23 22.74 10.29 8.97
CA ILE A 23 23.03 9.09 8.18
C ILE A 23 24.17 9.36 7.19
N SER A 24 24.19 10.52 6.53
CA SER A 24 25.26 10.86 5.60
C SER A 24 26.63 10.92 6.29
N GLU A 25 26.69 11.33 7.54
CA GLU A 25 27.93 11.40 8.30
C GLU A 25 28.47 10.02 8.65
N PHE A 26 27.61 9.12 9.15
CA PHE A 26 28.00 7.74 9.42
C PHE A 26 28.39 6.97 8.14
N LEU A 27 27.72 7.25 7.01
CA LEU A 27 28.10 6.67 5.71
C LEU A 27 29.45 7.18 5.18
N LYS A 28 29.84 8.42 5.51
CA LYS A 28 31.16 8.97 5.16
C LYS A 28 32.27 8.32 5.98
N GLU A 29 32.01 8.05 7.27
CA GLU A 29 32.93 7.30 8.11
C GLU A 29 33.16 5.89 7.55
N GLY A 30 32.08 5.20 7.17
CA GLY A 30 32.16 3.92 6.45
C GLY A 30 32.75 2.76 7.25
N SER A 31 32.96 2.93 8.56
CA SER A 31 33.40 1.85 9.45
C SER A 31 32.29 0.81 9.62
N GLU A 32 32.66 -0.46 9.77
CA GLU A 32 31.68 -1.56 9.91
C GLU A 32 30.75 -1.34 11.12
N ARG A 33 31.31 -0.89 12.25
CA ARG A 33 30.53 -0.54 13.45
C ARG A 33 29.52 0.57 13.19
N SER A 34 29.89 1.59 12.42
CA SER A 34 28.96 2.67 12.06
C SER A 34 27.84 2.19 11.15
N LEU A 35 28.12 1.27 10.22
CA LEU A 35 27.10 0.64 9.38
C LEU A 35 26.14 -0.25 10.18
N GLU A 36 26.65 -1.05 11.12
CA GLU A 36 25.85 -1.87 12.03
C GLU A 36 24.88 -1.02 12.84
N ARG A 37 25.36 0.11 13.39
CA ARG A 37 24.56 1.04 14.17
C ARG A 37 23.45 1.67 13.34
N ILE A 38 23.76 2.21 12.15
CA ILE A 38 22.73 2.74 11.26
C ILE A 38 21.70 1.66 10.91
N TYR A 39 22.16 0.44 10.61
CA TYR A 39 21.28 -0.66 10.25
C TYR A 39 20.31 -1.00 11.39
N ALA A 40 20.80 -1.12 12.62
CA ALA A 40 19.96 -1.36 13.79
C ALA A 40 18.95 -0.22 14.02
N THR A 41 19.42 1.03 14.01
CA THR A 41 18.58 2.22 14.21
C THR A 41 17.48 2.34 13.15
N LEU A 42 17.83 2.20 11.86
CA LEU A 42 16.85 2.29 10.78
C LEU A 42 15.92 1.08 10.73
N GLY A 43 16.39 -0.09 11.15
CA GLY A 43 15.56 -1.28 11.31
C GLY A 43 14.51 -1.10 12.41
N ALA A 44 14.92 -0.57 13.57
CA ALA A 44 14.02 -0.27 14.68
C ALA A 44 13.00 0.82 14.30
N TRP A 45 13.46 1.92 13.69
CA TRP A 45 12.57 2.97 13.17
C TRP A 45 11.56 2.42 12.15
N LEU A 46 12.01 1.57 11.22
CA LEU A 46 11.13 0.96 10.22
C LEU A 46 10.09 0.08 10.89
N TRP A 47 10.50 -0.78 11.82
CA TRP A 47 9.59 -1.62 12.58
C TRP A 47 8.52 -0.78 13.30
N ASN A 48 8.93 0.24 14.06
CA ASN A 48 8.05 1.15 14.78
C ASN A 48 7.07 1.87 13.82
N SER A 49 7.54 2.28 12.64
CA SER A 49 6.73 2.93 11.62
C SER A 49 5.69 2.00 10.98
N LEU A 50 6.05 0.72 10.79
CA LEU A 50 5.15 -0.30 10.28
C LEU A 50 4.12 -0.73 11.32
N GLU A 51 4.55 -0.93 12.57
CA GLU A 51 3.70 -1.29 13.71
C GLU A 51 2.65 -0.21 14.01
N SER A 52 3.08 1.04 14.05
CA SER A 52 2.18 2.19 14.19
C SER A 52 1.30 2.44 12.96
N ARG A 53 1.58 1.76 11.83
CA ARG A 53 0.91 1.90 10.54
C ARG A 53 0.84 3.35 10.07
N ARG A 54 1.97 4.06 10.14
CA ARG A 54 2.10 5.44 9.63
C ARG A 54 1.63 5.55 8.18
N ARG A 55 1.09 6.72 7.82
CA ARG A 55 0.56 7.03 6.46
C ARG A 55 0.80 8.46 6.01
N ASP A 56 1.59 9.19 6.79
CA ASP A 56 1.95 10.56 6.52
C ASP A 56 2.85 10.66 5.27
N ALA A 57 2.95 11.88 4.73
CA ALA A 57 3.74 12.14 3.53
C ALA A 57 5.24 11.92 3.76
N GLU A 58 5.71 12.03 5.00
CA GLU A 58 7.11 11.89 5.39
C GLU A 58 7.65 10.49 5.07
N LEU A 59 6.82 9.44 5.09
CA LEU A 59 7.24 8.09 4.72
C LEU A 59 7.87 8.00 3.33
N ARG A 60 7.49 8.89 2.40
CA ARG A 60 8.12 8.94 1.08
C ARG A 60 9.55 9.47 1.15
N GLU A 61 9.80 10.44 2.01
CA GLU A 61 11.14 10.97 2.23
C GLU A 61 12.05 9.91 2.86
N TRP A 62 11.52 9.16 3.84
CA TRP A 62 12.21 8.03 4.44
C TRP A 62 12.50 6.90 3.44
N PHE A 63 11.56 6.59 2.55
CA PHE A 63 11.79 5.66 1.45
C PHE A 63 12.97 6.11 0.57
N ASP A 64 13.01 7.39 0.21
CA ASP A 64 14.12 7.94 -0.58
C ASP A 64 15.46 7.91 0.18
N ILE A 65 15.47 8.13 1.49
CA ILE A 65 16.66 8.00 2.32
C ILE A 65 17.19 6.56 2.26
N LEU A 66 16.35 5.57 2.58
CA LEU A 66 16.74 4.15 2.56
C LEU A 66 17.23 3.70 1.18
N ARG A 67 16.56 4.14 0.11
CA ARG A 67 16.98 3.87 -1.27
C ARG A 67 18.36 4.46 -1.59
N ARG A 68 18.61 5.71 -1.18
CA ARG A 68 19.92 6.37 -1.37
C ARG A 68 21.02 5.72 -0.54
N VAL A 69 20.74 5.32 0.70
CA VAL A 69 21.67 4.58 1.56
C VAL A 69 22.11 3.29 0.87
N SER A 70 21.15 2.48 0.42
CA SER A 70 21.42 1.24 -0.33
C SER A 70 22.28 1.50 -1.57
N ALA A 71 21.91 2.47 -2.40
CA ALA A 71 22.66 2.83 -3.61
C ALA A 71 24.10 3.32 -3.30
N SER A 72 24.29 4.07 -2.22
CA SER A 72 25.60 4.57 -1.81
C SER A 72 26.53 3.47 -1.28
N LEU A 73 25.96 2.41 -0.71
CA LEU A 73 26.69 1.28 -0.17
C LEU A 73 26.98 0.21 -1.23
N ALA A 74 26.17 0.10 -2.29
CA ALA A 74 26.35 -0.90 -3.35
C ALA A 74 27.79 -1.06 -3.88
N PRO A 75 28.56 0.01 -4.18
CA PRO A 75 29.94 -0.16 -4.67
C PRO A 75 30.96 -0.52 -3.59
N LYS A 76 30.68 -0.26 -2.30
CA LYS A 76 31.63 -0.45 -1.19
C LYS A 76 31.34 -1.68 -0.34
N ASN A 77 30.07 -2.00 -0.17
CA ASN A 77 29.57 -3.06 0.69
C ASN A 77 28.21 -3.57 0.18
N ALA A 78 28.24 -4.51 -0.76
CA ALA A 78 27.05 -5.07 -1.38
C ALA A 78 26.10 -5.76 -0.38
N ALA A 79 26.65 -6.38 0.68
CA ALA A 79 25.85 -7.08 1.68
C ALA A 79 24.93 -6.11 2.46
N TYR A 80 25.46 -4.97 2.92
CA TYR A 80 24.63 -3.95 3.56
C TYR A 80 23.68 -3.26 2.58
N ALA A 81 24.10 -3.04 1.34
CA ALA A 81 23.23 -2.46 0.31
C ALA A 81 21.95 -3.29 0.11
N GLU A 82 22.06 -4.62 0.06
CA GLU A 82 20.91 -5.53 -0.06
C GLU A 82 20.05 -5.57 1.21
N ARG A 83 20.65 -5.46 2.40
CA ARG A 83 19.89 -5.34 3.66
C ARG A 83 19.03 -4.06 3.70
N PHE A 84 19.60 -2.91 3.32
CA PHE A 84 18.84 -1.66 3.21
C PHE A 84 17.83 -1.67 2.06
N ARG A 85 18.06 -2.49 1.03
CA ARG A 85 17.07 -2.71 -0.03
C ARG A 85 15.80 -3.35 0.50
N ALA A 86 15.93 -4.38 1.31
CA ALA A 86 14.78 -4.99 1.98
C ALA A 86 13.97 -3.96 2.79
N PHE A 87 14.64 -3.00 3.43
CA PHE A 87 13.95 -1.95 4.21
C PHE A 87 13.09 -1.03 3.34
N TYR A 88 13.62 -0.51 2.22
CA TYR A 88 12.81 0.36 1.38
C TYR A 88 11.72 -0.40 0.61
N ASP A 89 11.94 -1.67 0.26
CA ASP A 89 10.91 -2.51 -0.38
C ASP A 89 9.72 -2.73 0.58
N LEU A 90 9.99 -3.05 1.85
CA LEU A 90 8.96 -3.17 2.88
C LEU A 90 8.22 -1.84 3.10
N LEU A 91 8.95 -0.73 3.19
CA LEU A 91 8.34 0.58 3.35
C LEU A 91 7.47 0.96 2.13
N GLN A 92 7.92 0.64 0.92
CA GLN A 92 7.16 0.86 -0.31
C GLN A 92 5.86 0.06 -0.33
N MET A 93 5.88 -1.20 0.12
CA MET A 93 4.68 -2.03 0.28
C MET A 93 3.70 -1.42 1.29
N SER A 94 4.21 -0.90 2.41
CA SER A 94 3.39 -0.20 3.41
C SER A 94 2.72 1.05 2.84
N ILE A 95 3.49 1.92 2.16
CA ILE A 95 2.98 3.12 1.49
C ILE A 95 1.91 2.77 0.45
N ASN A 96 2.11 1.71 -0.32
CA ASN A 96 1.13 1.28 -1.33
C ASN A 96 -0.13 0.72 -0.69
N THR A 97 0.00 -0.02 0.42
CA THR A 97 -1.15 -0.52 1.19
C THR A 97 -1.98 0.62 1.77
N ALA A 98 -1.34 1.71 2.21
CA ALA A 98 -2.02 2.91 2.71
C ALA A 98 -2.91 3.59 1.64
N LYS A 99 -2.57 3.48 0.35
CA LYS A 99 -3.39 4.03 -0.75
C LYS A 99 -4.69 3.27 -0.96
N VAL A 100 -4.76 2.00 -0.55
CA VAL A 100 -5.91 1.11 -0.85
C VAL A 100 -7.13 1.41 0.03
N ALA A 101 -6.95 2.04 1.20
CA ALA A 101 -8.05 2.29 2.13
C ALA A 101 -7.82 3.55 2.97
N ARG A 102 -8.18 4.73 2.43
CA ARG A 102 -8.30 5.93 3.26
C ARG A 102 -9.44 5.72 4.27
N PRO A 103 -9.25 5.99 5.58
CA PRO A 103 -10.30 5.78 6.57
C PRO A 103 -11.63 6.48 6.22
N SER A 104 -11.56 7.68 5.63
CA SER A 104 -12.74 8.40 5.13
C SER A 104 -13.49 7.63 4.05
N GLU A 105 -12.80 7.06 3.07
CA GLU A 105 -13.43 6.26 1.99
C GLU A 105 -14.00 4.94 2.50
N VAL A 106 -13.37 4.35 3.53
CA VAL A 106 -13.86 3.13 4.17
C VAL A 106 -15.22 3.33 4.82
N MET A 107 -15.44 4.48 5.49
CA MET A 107 -16.74 4.78 6.12
C MET A 107 -17.91 4.80 5.15
N HIS A 108 -17.68 5.13 3.87
CA HIS A 108 -18.72 5.19 2.85
C HIS A 108 -19.00 3.83 2.21
N ARG A 109 -18.28 2.76 2.61
CA ARG A 109 -18.52 1.42 2.08
C ARG A 109 -19.76 0.80 2.73
N GLN A 110 -20.46 -0.01 1.95
CA GLN A 110 -21.65 -0.74 2.40
C GLN A 110 -21.33 -1.57 3.65
N HIS A 111 -22.27 -1.58 4.60
CA HIS A 111 -22.21 -2.30 5.89
C HIS A 111 -21.11 -1.88 6.86
N VAL A 112 -20.18 -0.97 6.51
CA VAL A 112 -19.13 -0.56 7.47
C VAL A 112 -19.73 0.12 8.69
N VAL A 113 -20.64 1.07 8.49
CA VAL A 113 -21.32 1.77 9.59
C VAL A 113 -22.14 0.79 10.43
N GLU A 114 -22.89 -0.10 9.80
CA GLU A 114 -23.70 -1.14 10.47
C GLU A 114 -22.83 -2.08 11.32
N ILE A 115 -21.67 -2.50 10.82
CA ILE A 115 -20.72 -3.34 11.58
C ILE A 115 -20.16 -2.55 12.77
N LEU A 116 -19.82 -1.28 12.62
CA LEU A 116 -19.30 -0.47 13.73
C LEU A 116 -20.35 -0.25 14.82
N GLN A 117 -21.61 0.02 14.43
CA GLN A 117 -22.73 0.12 15.36
C GLN A 117 -22.95 -1.22 16.07
N LEU A 118 -22.96 -2.32 15.32
CA LEU A 118 -23.12 -3.66 15.87
C LEU A 118 -22.03 -4.01 16.90
N LEU A 119 -20.78 -3.63 16.63
CA LEU A 119 -19.67 -3.83 17.56
C LEU A 119 -19.76 -2.87 18.76
N ARG A 120 -20.17 -1.62 18.58
CA ARG A 120 -20.38 -0.66 19.69
C ARG A 120 -21.42 -1.19 20.68
N ASP A 121 -22.51 -1.74 20.15
CA ASP A 121 -23.68 -2.15 20.94
C ASP A 121 -23.49 -3.56 21.55
N ALA A 122 -22.41 -4.28 21.19
CA ALA A 122 -22.06 -5.54 21.80
C ALA A 122 -21.46 -5.32 23.22
N PRO A 123 -21.80 -6.14 24.23
CA PRO A 123 -21.34 -5.95 25.62
C PRO A 123 -19.81 -5.89 25.79
N SER A 124 -19.08 -6.73 25.06
CA SER A 124 -17.61 -6.80 25.06
C SER A 124 -16.96 -5.86 24.04
N ARG A 125 -17.77 -5.11 23.27
CA ARG A 125 -17.35 -4.39 22.05
C ARG A 125 -16.62 -5.27 21.01
N GLN A 126 -16.83 -6.58 21.10
CA GLN A 126 -16.15 -7.59 20.31
C GLN A 126 -17.14 -8.66 19.87
N LEU A 127 -17.08 -9.07 18.61
CA LEU A 127 -17.91 -10.14 18.08
C LEU A 127 -17.10 -11.10 17.22
N GLU A 128 -17.52 -12.36 17.22
CA GLU A 128 -17.01 -13.35 16.29
C GLU A 128 -17.48 -13.06 14.86
N LYS A 129 -16.63 -13.35 13.86
CA LYS A 129 -16.98 -13.21 12.45
C LYS A 129 -18.31 -13.88 12.09
N ALA A 130 -18.54 -15.10 12.55
CA ALA A 130 -19.77 -15.84 12.26
C ALA A 130 -21.01 -15.13 12.84
N ALA A 131 -20.89 -14.54 14.02
CA ALA A 131 -21.97 -13.76 14.64
C ALA A 131 -22.28 -12.48 13.85
N ILE A 132 -21.26 -11.79 13.34
CA ILE A 132 -21.44 -10.62 12.48
C ILE A 132 -22.13 -11.03 11.17
N ALA A 133 -21.67 -12.12 10.54
CA ALA A 133 -22.26 -12.65 9.31
C ALA A 133 -23.76 -12.95 9.48
N LYS A 134 -24.12 -13.62 10.58
CA LYS A 134 -25.50 -13.98 10.88
C LYS A 134 -26.39 -12.77 11.14
N LYS A 135 -25.90 -11.75 11.86
CA LYS A 135 -26.70 -10.57 12.21
C LYS A 135 -26.96 -9.64 11.03
N LEU A 136 -26.02 -9.55 10.09
CA LEU A 136 -26.13 -8.68 8.92
C LEU A 136 -26.50 -9.42 7.63
N ASP A 137 -26.77 -10.73 7.73
CA ASP A 137 -27.05 -11.63 6.60
C ASP A 137 -26.02 -11.52 5.45
N LEU A 138 -24.73 -11.49 5.82
CA LEU A 138 -23.63 -11.29 4.88
C LEU A 138 -22.96 -12.61 4.50
N LYS A 139 -22.73 -12.81 3.20
CA LYS A 139 -21.91 -13.91 2.68
C LYS A 139 -20.47 -13.82 3.21
N ASP A 140 -19.89 -14.95 3.56
CA ASP A 140 -18.59 -15.05 4.23
C ASP A 140 -17.44 -14.35 3.47
N ALA A 141 -17.41 -14.49 2.15
CA ALA A 141 -16.42 -13.86 1.29
C ALA A 141 -16.54 -12.32 1.31
N ASN A 142 -17.77 -11.79 1.28
CA ASN A 142 -18.01 -10.35 1.32
C ASN A 142 -17.62 -9.79 2.69
N LEU A 143 -18.07 -10.45 3.78
CA LEU A 143 -17.71 -10.04 5.14
C LEU A 143 -16.20 -10.07 5.36
N SER A 144 -15.50 -11.11 4.89
CA SER A 144 -14.03 -11.20 4.99
C SER A 144 -13.33 -10.01 4.32
N ARG A 145 -13.85 -9.57 3.16
CA ARG A 145 -13.31 -8.41 2.44
C ARG A 145 -13.56 -7.11 3.20
N ILE A 146 -14.78 -6.91 3.69
CA ILE A 146 -15.17 -5.71 4.45
C ILE A 146 -14.36 -5.62 5.75
N LEU A 147 -14.29 -6.71 6.53
CA LEU A 147 -13.54 -6.74 7.78
C LEU A 147 -12.05 -6.52 7.55
N ARG A 148 -11.45 -7.10 6.50
CA ARG A 148 -10.06 -6.82 6.13
C ARG A 148 -9.84 -5.32 5.85
N LEU A 149 -10.77 -4.71 5.12
CA LEU A 149 -10.71 -3.29 4.79
C LEU A 149 -10.88 -2.41 6.04
N MET A 150 -11.76 -2.78 6.98
CA MET A 150 -11.94 -2.09 8.26
C MET A 150 -10.73 -2.27 9.19
N THR A 151 -10.12 -3.46 9.21
CA THR A 151 -8.87 -3.72 9.94
C THR A 151 -7.73 -2.90 9.37
N ASN A 152 -7.63 -2.81 8.05
CA ASN A 152 -6.65 -1.94 7.39
C ASN A 152 -6.92 -0.48 7.79
N ALA A 153 -8.16 -0.01 7.78
CA ALA A 153 -8.52 1.35 8.20
C ALA A 153 -8.37 1.61 9.71
N ARG A 154 -7.97 0.63 10.52
CA ARG A 154 -7.92 0.66 11.99
C ARG A 154 -9.27 0.95 12.65
N PHE A 155 -10.39 0.61 12.01
CA PHE A 155 -11.68 0.74 12.68
C PHE A 155 -11.96 -0.44 13.61
N VAL A 156 -11.49 -1.63 13.22
CA VAL A 156 -11.61 -2.85 14.01
C VAL A 156 -10.26 -3.54 14.15
N GLU A 157 -10.07 -4.22 15.26
CA GLU A 157 -8.92 -5.08 15.51
C GLU A 157 -9.33 -6.54 15.40
N ARG A 158 -8.48 -7.37 14.79
CA ARG A 158 -8.73 -8.81 14.65
C ARG A 158 -7.88 -9.57 15.65
N THR A 159 -8.53 -10.35 16.50
CA THR A 159 -7.88 -11.33 17.37
C THR A 159 -8.34 -12.73 16.99
N THR A 160 -7.47 -13.73 17.20
CA THR A 160 -7.80 -15.13 16.95
C THR A 160 -7.82 -15.88 18.26
N SER A 161 -8.91 -16.62 18.51
CA SER A 161 -9.02 -17.53 19.64
C SER A 161 -9.37 -18.91 19.09
N GLY A 162 -8.36 -19.80 19.07
CA GLY A 162 -8.46 -21.09 18.39
C GLY A 162 -8.75 -20.94 16.89
N LYS A 163 -9.86 -21.54 16.44
CA LYS A 163 -10.30 -21.49 15.03
C LYS A 163 -11.16 -20.25 14.71
N PHE A 164 -11.50 -19.45 15.72
CA PHE A 164 -12.46 -18.36 15.57
C PHE A 164 -11.76 -17.00 15.47
N ALA A 165 -12.21 -16.20 14.51
CA ALA A 165 -11.76 -14.82 14.35
C ALA A 165 -12.73 -13.87 15.04
N HIS A 166 -12.21 -13.10 15.99
CA HIS A 166 -12.95 -12.09 16.72
C HIS A 166 -12.53 -10.71 16.24
N PHE A 167 -13.49 -9.80 16.20
CA PHE A 167 -13.30 -8.42 15.76
C PHE A 167 -13.77 -7.49 16.87
N ALA A 168 -12.88 -6.62 17.33
CA ALA A 168 -13.14 -5.63 18.37
C ALA A 168 -13.19 -4.22 17.78
N LEU A 169 -14.10 -3.38 18.26
CA LEU A 169 -14.13 -1.97 17.90
C LEU A 169 -12.94 -1.23 18.53
N THR A 170 -12.18 -0.50 17.71
CA THR A 170 -11.07 0.33 18.18
C THR A 170 -11.54 1.74 18.56
N ARG A 171 -10.65 2.50 19.21
CA ARG A 171 -10.88 3.93 19.47
C ARG A 171 -11.08 4.74 18.19
N ASP A 172 -10.28 4.50 17.15
CA ASP A 172 -10.39 5.22 15.87
C ASP A 172 -11.71 4.91 15.16
N GLY A 173 -12.14 3.64 15.22
CA GLY A 173 -13.45 3.23 14.70
C GLY A 173 -14.61 3.90 15.43
N LEU A 174 -14.51 4.04 16.76
CA LEU A 174 -15.52 4.74 17.56
C LEU A 174 -15.60 6.24 17.20
N ILE A 175 -14.45 6.93 17.14
CA ILE A 175 -14.41 8.35 16.76
C ILE A 175 -14.95 8.55 15.34
N ALA A 176 -14.60 7.66 14.40
CA ALA A 176 -15.10 7.72 13.03
C ALA A 176 -16.62 7.52 12.97
N LEU A 177 -17.16 6.58 13.76
CA LEU A 177 -18.59 6.35 13.89
C LEU A 177 -19.31 7.58 14.48
N GLU A 178 -18.81 8.13 15.58
CA GLU A 178 -19.38 9.34 16.21
C GLU A 178 -19.37 10.54 15.24
N LYS A 179 -18.27 10.72 14.51
CA LYS A 179 -18.17 11.80 13.50
C LYS A 179 -19.13 11.61 12.34
N HIS A 180 -19.40 10.36 11.95
CA HIS A 180 -20.36 10.03 10.91
C HIS A 180 -21.82 10.21 11.40
N GLU A 181 -22.10 9.84 12.64
CA GLU A 181 -23.42 9.97 13.25
C GLU A 181 -23.79 11.41 13.61
N ARG A 182 -22.80 12.27 13.91
CA ARG A 182 -23.02 13.72 14.02
C ARG A 182 -23.32 14.26 12.62
N PRO A 183 -24.58 14.47 12.24
CA PRO A 183 -24.90 14.99 10.93
C PRO A 183 -24.30 16.39 10.91
N GLY A 184 -23.58 16.72 9.84
CA GLY A 184 -22.98 18.05 9.72
C GLY A 184 -24.05 19.12 9.87
N ALA A 185 -24.11 19.75 11.05
CA ALA A 185 -24.84 20.99 11.31
C ALA A 185 -24.44 22.13 10.35
N GLY A 186 -23.42 21.92 9.51
CA GLY A 186 -23.00 22.83 8.45
C GLY A 186 -23.33 22.39 7.01
N SER A 187 -23.74 21.17 6.70
CA SER A 187 -23.95 20.77 5.28
C SER A 187 -25.33 21.16 4.78
N ALA A 188 -26.39 20.76 5.50
CA ALA A 188 -27.76 21.20 5.22
C ALA A 188 -27.90 22.73 5.39
N ASP A 189 -27.23 23.30 6.40
CA ASP A 189 -27.25 24.74 6.68
C ASP A 189 -26.43 25.55 5.65
N ARG A 190 -25.35 25.01 5.07
CA ARG A 190 -24.63 25.66 3.94
C ARG A 190 -25.40 25.56 2.64
N LEU A 191 -26.09 24.44 2.38
CA LEU A 191 -26.92 24.29 1.19
C LEU A 191 -28.16 25.20 1.28
N ALA A 192 -28.78 25.29 2.46
CA ALA A 192 -29.84 26.25 2.76
C ALA A 192 -29.36 27.71 2.62
N LYS A 193 -28.19 28.07 3.18
CA LYS A 193 -27.60 29.42 3.02
C LYS A 193 -27.23 29.74 1.57
N LEU A 194 -26.78 28.77 0.78
CA LEU A 194 -26.50 28.95 -0.65
C LEU A 194 -27.79 29.10 -1.48
N MET A 195 -28.85 28.38 -1.13
CA MET A 195 -30.15 28.51 -1.79
C MET A 195 -30.84 29.83 -1.42
N ASP A 196 -30.78 30.26 -0.16
CA ASP A 196 -31.32 31.56 0.29
C ASP A 196 -30.56 32.73 -0.35
N LYS A 197 -29.23 32.62 -0.50
CA LYS A 197 -28.41 33.61 -1.22
C LYS A 197 -28.70 33.66 -2.73
N LYS A 198 -29.11 32.54 -3.36
CA LYS A 198 -29.55 32.51 -4.76
C LYS A 198 -30.97 33.05 -4.96
N LEU A 199 -31.88 32.86 -3.99
CA LEU A 199 -33.23 33.42 -4.05
C LEU A 199 -33.25 34.95 -3.85
N ARG A 200 -32.34 35.50 -3.04
CA ARG A 200 -32.22 36.97 -2.86
C ARG A 200 -31.59 37.72 -4.03
N LEU A 201 -30.97 37.03 -4.99
CA LEU A 201 -30.42 37.65 -6.21
C LEU A 201 -31.44 37.81 -7.34
N LYS A 202 -32.69 37.33 -7.16
CA LYS A 202 -33.74 37.40 -8.19
C LYS A 202 -34.79 38.51 -8.00
N THR A 203 -34.64 39.34 -6.98
CA THR A 203 -35.48 40.53 -6.74
C THR A 203 -34.63 41.79 -6.75
N ARG A 204 -34.10 42.14 -7.93
CA ARG A 204 -33.70 43.53 -8.21
C ARG A 204 -34.91 44.23 -8.83
N PRO A 205 -35.40 45.34 -8.27
CA PRO A 205 -36.46 46.10 -8.89
C PRO A 205 -35.95 46.70 -10.20
N ALA A 206 -36.80 46.70 -11.21
CA ALA A 206 -36.56 47.39 -12.47
C ALA A 206 -36.37 48.89 -12.19
N LEU A 207 -35.17 49.40 -12.47
CA LEU A 207 -34.90 50.83 -12.58
C LEU A 207 -34.35 51.07 -13.98
N THR A 208 -35.27 51.60 -14.79
CA THR A 208 -35.10 52.69 -15.77
C THR A 208 -33.70 52.98 -16.30
N ALA A 209 -33.61 52.87 -17.63
CA ALA A 209 -33.01 53.79 -18.60
C ALA A 209 -31.80 54.66 -18.21
N GLU A 210 -30.84 54.62 -19.15
CA GLU A 210 -29.68 55.51 -19.31
C GLU A 210 -28.53 55.30 -18.31
N GLU A 211 -27.43 54.72 -18.80
CA GLU A 211 -26.18 55.48 -18.97
C GLU A 211 -25.11 54.65 -19.68
N HIS A 212 -24.29 55.40 -20.39
CA HIS A 212 -23.30 55.01 -21.38
C HIS A 212 -22.01 54.40 -20.79
N VAL A 213 -21.39 53.51 -21.59
CA VAL A 213 -19.94 53.48 -21.88
C VAL A 213 -18.98 53.24 -20.69
N VAL A 214 -18.34 52.06 -20.68
CA VAL A 214 -16.88 51.79 -20.73
C VAL A 214 -16.68 50.32 -20.34
N LEU A 215 -16.59 49.42 -21.33
CA LEU A 215 -15.99 48.10 -21.14
C LEU A 215 -14.50 48.23 -21.45
N ARG A 216 -13.69 48.38 -20.39
CA ARG A 216 -12.24 48.25 -20.45
C ARG A 216 -11.89 46.78 -20.64
N THR A 217 -11.47 46.45 -21.86
CA THR A 217 -10.71 45.26 -22.22
C THR A 217 -9.36 45.29 -21.49
N LEU A 218 -9.09 44.28 -20.66
CA LEU A 218 -7.78 44.02 -20.08
C LEU A 218 -7.41 42.61 -20.48
N PHE A 219 -6.66 42.45 -21.57
CA PHE A 219 -5.60 41.46 -21.80
C PHE A 219 -5.05 41.71 -23.21
N ASP A 220 -4.17 42.71 -23.33
CA ASP A 220 -3.22 42.83 -24.45
C ASP A 220 -1.83 42.53 -23.89
N VAL A 221 -1.25 41.42 -24.35
CA VAL A 221 0.18 41.09 -24.23
C VAL A 221 0.69 40.92 -25.66
N PRO A 222 1.61 41.77 -26.15
CA PRO A 222 2.18 41.59 -27.49
C PRO A 222 3.43 40.69 -27.43
N LEU A 223 3.46 39.67 -28.28
CA LEU A 223 4.67 39.00 -28.76
C LEU A 223 4.81 39.28 -30.26
N PRO A 224 6.02 39.57 -30.77
CA PRO A 224 6.21 39.99 -32.15
C PRO A 224 6.14 38.83 -33.16
N SER A 225 5.35 39.11 -34.19
CA SER A 225 5.36 38.63 -35.57
C SER A 225 6.55 37.80 -36.08
N SER A 226 6.21 36.67 -36.71
CA SER A 226 6.87 36.24 -37.95
C SER A 226 5.82 35.83 -38.98
N THR A 227 5.94 36.45 -40.14
CA THR A 227 5.09 36.36 -41.33
C THR A 227 5.24 35.03 -42.05
N HIS A 228 4.13 34.42 -42.49
CA HIS A 228 3.91 34.10 -43.90
C HIS A 228 2.42 33.89 -44.20
N VAL A 229 2.05 34.47 -45.34
CA VAL A 229 0.74 34.54 -46.01
C VAL A 229 0.36 33.19 -46.60
N THR A 230 -0.91 32.77 -46.46
CA THR A 230 -1.81 32.55 -47.61
C THR A 230 -3.25 32.36 -47.15
N SER A 231 -4.12 33.09 -47.84
CA SER A 231 -5.56 33.21 -47.71
C SER A 231 -6.32 31.95 -48.14
N HIS A 232 -7.35 31.58 -47.37
CA HIS A 232 -8.66 31.25 -47.94
C HIS A 232 -9.75 31.62 -46.93
N ALA A 233 -10.64 32.51 -47.35
CA ALA A 233 -11.81 32.94 -46.61
C ALA A 233 -13.06 32.22 -47.16
N ALA A 234 -13.76 31.52 -46.28
CA ALA A 234 -15.20 31.22 -46.28
C ALA A 234 -15.46 30.65 -44.87
N GLY A 235 -16.19 31.29 -43.97
CA GLY A 235 -17.59 31.68 -44.10
C GLY A 235 -18.44 30.67 -43.33
N LEU A 236 -19.14 31.16 -42.29
CA LEU A 236 -20.25 30.54 -41.54
C LEU A 236 -19.96 29.63 -40.33
N LEU A 237 -20.18 30.23 -39.15
CA LEU A 237 -21.09 29.78 -38.10
C LEU A 237 -21.74 28.39 -38.31
N VAL A 238 -21.36 27.39 -37.51
CA VAL A 238 -22.27 26.53 -36.71
C VAL A 238 -21.46 25.92 -35.55
N ARG A 239 -22.01 26.02 -34.35
CA ARG A 239 -21.49 25.47 -33.10
C ARG A 239 -21.99 24.03 -32.97
N ASP A 240 -21.14 23.05 -33.28
CA ASP A 240 -21.50 21.62 -33.22
C ASP A 240 -20.65 20.88 -32.16
N PRO A 241 -21.25 20.29 -31.10
CA PRO A 241 -20.52 19.62 -30.02
C PRO A 241 -19.82 18.30 -30.42
N LEU A 242 -19.97 17.85 -31.67
CA LEU A 242 -19.32 16.64 -32.18
C LEU A 242 -17.86 16.85 -32.58
N GLY A 243 -17.44 18.08 -32.90
CA GLY A 243 -16.05 18.37 -33.32
C GLY A 243 -15.01 18.23 -32.20
N VAL A 244 -15.40 18.46 -30.94
CA VAL A 244 -14.47 18.37 -29.79
C VAL A 244 -14.05 16.93 -29.52
N ARG A 245 -14.96 15.96 -29.77
CA ARG A 245 -14.67 14.54 -29.57
C ARG A 245 -13.69 14.02 -30.61
N GLN A 246 -13.84 14.44 -31.87
CA GLN A 246 -12.98 14.00 -32.96
C GLN A 246 -11.56 14.58 -32.83
N VAL A 247 -11.44 15.84 -32.40
CA VAL A 247 -10.13 16.46 -32.09
C VAL A 247 -9.47 15.80 -30.87
N MET A 248 -10.23 15.35 -29.86
CA MET A 248 -9.68 14.59 -28.73
C MET A 248 -9.24 13.17 -29.13
N GLU A 249 -9.97 12.50 -30.02
CA GLU A 249 -9.61 11.16 -30.51
C GLU A 249 -8.34 11.22 -31.38
N ASP A 250 -8.20 12.25 -32.24
CA ASP A 250 -6.99 12.48 -33.03
C ASP A 250 -5.78 12.84 -32.15
N TYR A 251 -5.99 13.60 -31.08
CA TYR A 251 -4.93 13.94 -30.11
C TYR A 251 -4.48 12.72 -29.28
N LEU A 252 -5.40 11.82 -28.94
CA LEU A 252 -5.08 10.57 -28.23
C LEU A 252 -4.34 9.55 -29.11
N LEU A 253 -4.62 9.54 -30.42
CA LEU A 253 -3.91 8.68 -31.38
C LEU A 253 -2.47 9.14 -31.62
N GLN A 254 -2.17 10.44 -31.52
CA GLN A 254 -0.81 10.97 -31.64
C GLN A 254 0.08 10.70 -30.42
N LEU A 255 -0.49 10.39 -29.24
CA LEU A 255 0.26 10.12 -28.01
C LEU A 255 0.71 8.65 -27.84
N HIS A 256 0.23 7.74 -28.69
CA HIS A 256 0.59 6.33 -28.65
C HIS A 256 1.25 5.90 -29.95
N SER A 257 2.57 6.06 -30.04
CA SER A 257 3.37 5.33 -31.03
C SER A 257 3.13 3.81 -30.85
N PRO A 258 2.95 3.03 -31.94
CA PRO A 258 2.81 1.59 -31.82
C PRO A 258 4.08 1.01 -31.21
N GLY A 259 3.96 0.45 -30.00
CA GLY A 259 5.07 -0.21 -29.32
C GLY A 259 5.56 -1.43 -30.11
N PRO A 260 6.87 -1.73 -30.08
CA PRO A 260 7.41 -2.87 -30.79
C PRO A 260 6.83 -4.18 -30.24
N THR A 261 6.39 -5.03 -31.17
CA THR A 261 5.91 -6.39 -30.94
C THR A 261 6.97 -7.17 -30.15
N ALA A 262 6.64 -7.56 -28.91
CA ALA A 262 7.56 -8.31 -28.04
C ALA A 262 7.85 -9.70 -28.64
N PRO A 263 9.13 -10.12 -28.75
CA PRO A 263 9.51 -11.46 -29.19
C PRO A 263 9.03 -12.55 -28.22
N GLY A 264 8.61 -13.68 -28.77
CA GLY A 264 7.99 -14.80 -28.05
C GLY A 264 8.82 -15.33 -26.88
N TYR A 265 8.19 -15.45 -25.72
CA TYR A 265 8.75 -16.13 -24.57
C TYR A 265 8.84 -17.65 -24.82
N MET A 266 10.07 -18.14 -25.00
CA MET A 266 10.38 -19.57 -24.87
C MET A 266 10.11 -20.04 -23.44
N LYS A 267 9.29 -21.09 -23.28
CA LYS A 267 9.10 -21.79 -22.01
C LYS A 267 10.34 -22.62 -21.69
N ALA A 268 11.22 -22.12 -20.83
CA ALA A 268 12.26 -22.92 -20.22
C ALA A 268 11.65 -23.84 -19.14
N ARG A 269 11.79 -25.15 -19.32
CA ARG A 269 11.30 -26.19 -18.40
C ARG A 269 12.29 -26.31 -17.23
N THR A 270 12.06 -25.56 -16.15
CA THR A 270 12.87 -25.69 -14.92
C THR A 270 12.49 -26.96 -14.16
N LYS A 271 13.39 -27.94 -14.12
CA LYS A 271 13.29 -29.10 -13.22
C LYS A 271 13.51 -28.61 -11.79
N SER A 272 12.47 -28.65 -10.97
CA SER A 272 12.53 -28.39 -9.54
C SER A 272 12.97 -29.66 -8.82
N SER A 273 14.16 -29.65 -8.22
CA SER A 273 14.59 -30.64 -7.25
C SER A 273 14.33 -30.10 -5.83
N TYR A 274 13.13 -30.33 -5.30
CA TYR A 274 12.88 -30.15 -3.88
C TYR A 274 13.55 -31.30 -3.11
N HIS A 275 14.64 -31.02 -2.39
CA HIS A 275 15.05 -31.86 -1.28
C HIS A 275 14.11 -31.59 -0.10
N GLY A 276 13.15 -32.48 0.10
CA GLY A 276 12.30 -32.48 1.28
C GLY A 276 13.10 -32.95 2.49
N SER A 277 13.43 -32.03 3.40
CA SER A 277 13.89 -32.37 4.74
C SER A 277 12.67 -32.77 5.57
N SER A 278 12.46 -34.07 5.80
CA SER A 278 11.46 -34.56 6.75
C SER A 278 12.04 -34.54 8.16
N VAL A 279 11.42 -33.78 9.07
CA VAL A 279 11.71 -33.83 10.50
C VAL A 279 10.77 -34.86 11.14
N THR A 280 11.32 -35.98 11.58
CA THR A 280 10.57 -37.01 12.30
C THR A 280 10.61 -36.70 13.80
N ILE A 281 9.47 -36.34 14.38
CA ILE A 281 9.34 -36.16 15.83
C ILE A 281 9.05 -37.53 16.45
N VAL A 282 10.05 -38.10 17.13
CA VAL A 282 9.87 -39.34 17.90
C VAL A 282 9.31 -38.96 19.26
N GLN A 283 8.03 -39.29 19.51
CA GLN A 283 7.47 -39.22 20.85
C GLN A 283 7.93 -40.43 21.66
N VAL A 284 8.80 -40.19 22.64
CA VAL A 284 9.18 -41.22 23.61
C VAL A 284 8.07 -41.29 24.65
N LYS A 285 7.39 -42.44 24.72
CA LYS A 285 6.39 -42.75 25.73
C LYS A 285 7.09 -42.81 27.09
N LYS A 286 6.74 -41.86 27.96
CA LYS A 286 7.28 -41.71 29.31
C LYS A 286 6.52 -42.64 30.25
N ASP A 287 7.14 -43.76 30.60
CA ASP A 287 6.68 -44.56 31.73
C ASP A 287 7.05 -43.85 33.05
N GLU A 288 6.14 -43.95 34.01
CA GLU A 288 6.16 -43.27 35.30
C GLU A 288 7.38 -43.69 36.15
N GLY A 289 8.10 -42.71 36.68
CA GLY A 289 9.21 -42.97 37.59
C GLY A 289 10.10 -41.75 37.81
N HIS A 290 9.81 -41.05 38.91
CA HIS A 290 10.64 -40.13 39.68
C HIS A 290 11.87 -39.43 39.07
N GLY A 291 11.87 -38.09 39.16
CA GLY A 291 13.06 -37.33 39.57
C GLY A 291 14.06 -36.88 38.51
N ALA A 292 14.21 -35.55 38.44
CA ALA A 292 15.42 -34.79 38.13
C ALA A 292 15.79 -34.44 36.66
N SER A 293 15.96 -33.12 36.49
CA SER A 293 16.94 -32.39 35.66
C SER A 293 17.06 -32.71 34.16
N THR A 294 16.53 -31.80 33.33
CA THR A 294 16.89 -31.66 31.91
C THR A 294 18.22 -30.90 31.77
N SER A 295 19.31 -31.62 31.49
CA SER A 295 20.51 -31.04 30.90
C SER A 295 20.40 -31.08 29.37
N ILE A 296 20.68 -29.95 28.72
CA ILE A 296 20.72 -29.84 27.25
C ILE A 296 22.15 -30.17 26.82
N GLY A 297 22.38 -31.41 26.38
CA GLY A 297 23.62 -31.81 25.71
C GLY A 297 23.52 -31.57 24.21
N ALA A 298 24.45 -30.80 23.65
CA ALA A 298 24.62 -30.66 22.20
C ALA A 298 25.18 -31.98 21.63
N VAL A 299 24.38 -32.69 20.83
CA VAL A 299 24.83 -33.90 20.13
C VAL A 299 25.50 -33.49 18.82
N SER A 300 26.74 -33.97 18.67
CA SER A 300 27.59 -33.82 17.51
C SER A 300 27.01 -34.45 16.25
N SER A 301 27.31 -33.83 15.11
CA SER A 301 26.87 -34.13 13.75
C SER A 301 27.01 -35.61 13.35
N PRO A 302 26.00 -36.23 12.71
CA PRO A 302 26.16 -37.56 12.16
C PRO A 302 26.98 -37.52 10.84
N LYS A 303 27.92 -38.46 10.74
CA LYS A 303 28.74 -38.77 9.55
C LYS A 303 27.85 -39.04 8.32
N PRO A 304 28.22 -38.58 7.10
CA PRO A 304 27.50 -38.94 5.89
C PRO A 304 27.73 -40.41 5.54
N ALA A 305 26.63 -41.17 5.38
CA ALA A 305 26.64 -42.51 4.84
C ALA A 305 26.78 -42.46 3.32
N SER A 306 27.83 -43.10 2.79
CA SER A 306 28.02 -43.33 1.36
C SER A 306 27.10 -44.44 0.87
N PHE A 307 26.28 -44.16 -0.15
CA PHE A 307 25.53 -45.21 -0.87
C PHE A 307 26.38 -45.78 -2.01
N PRO A 308 26.35 -47.12 -2.24
CA PRO A 308 27.05 -47.72 -3.36
C PRO A 308 26.34 -47.41 -4.69
N ALA A 309 27.13 -47.05 -5.70
CA ALA A 309 26.67 -46.84 -7.06
C ALA A 309 26.28 -48.19 -7.70
N GLY A 310 24.97 -48.41 -7.85
CA GLY A 310 24.39 -49.54 -8.58
C GLY A 310 23.77 -49.07 -9.89
N MET A 311 24.29 -49.61 -10.99
CA MET A 311 23.88 -49.43 -12.39
C MET A 311 22.37 -49.55 -12.62
N LEU A 312 21.76 -48.54 -13.25
CA LEU A 312 20.47 -48.67 -13.92
C LEU A 312 20.71 -48.92 -15.42
N HIS A 313 20.49 -50.16 -15.85
CA HIS A 313 20.33 -50.51 -17.26
C HIS A 313 18.96 -50.01 -17.74
N LEU A 314 18.96 -49.15 -18.76
CA LEU A 314 17.80 -48.84 -19.59
C LEU A 314 17.75 -49.85 -20.74
N ALA A 315 16.77 -50.75 -20.74
CA ALA A 315 16.40 -51.54 -21.90
C ALA A 315 15.20 -50.88 -22.58
N ALA A 316 15.40 -50.47 -23.83
CA ALA A 316 14.39 -50.04 -24.78
C ALA A 316 14.28 -51.10 -25.89
N GLY A 317 13.12 -51.20 -26.53
CA GLY A 317 12.83 -52.07 -27.68
C GLY A 317 11.62 -52.95 -27.38
N GLU A 318 10.43 -52.65 -27.92
CA GLU A 318 9.92 -53.14 -29.23
C GLU A 318 9.46 -54.63 -29.08
N ASP A 319 8.25 -55.07 -29.41
CA ASP A 319 7.46 -54.82 -30.64
C ASP A 319 6.02 -55.44 -30.51
N PRO A 320 5.16 -55.52 -31.57
CA PRO A 320 3.72 -55.25 -31.52
C PRO A 320 2.81 -56.50 -31.58
N GLU A 321 1.50 -56.32 -31.32
CA GLU A 321 0.48 -57.34 -31.64
C GLU A 321 -0.51 -56.88 -32.71
N HIS A 322 -0.74 -57.82 -33.62
CA HIS A 322 -1.48 -57.75 -34.86
C HIS A 322 -3.01 -57.73 -34.68
N VAL A 323 -3.62 -57.15 -35.71
CA VAL A 323 -5.02 -57.26 -36.13
C VAL A 323 -5.33 -58.66 -36.64
N GLU A 324 -6.41 -59.27 -36.15
CA GLU A 324 -7.57 -59.77 -36.92
C GLU A 324 -8.79 -59.95 -36.00
#